data_AF-A0A661ZNZ3-F1
#
_entry.id   AF-A0A661ZNZ3-F1
#
_cell.length_a   1.000
_cell.length_b   1.000
_cell.length_c   1.000
_cell.angle_alpha   90.00
_cell.angle_beta   90.00
_cell.angle_gamma   90.00
#
_symmetry.space_group_name_H-M   'P 1'
#
loop_
_entity.id
_entity.type
_entity.pdbx_description
1 polymer ?
#
loop_
_entity_poly.entity_id
_entity_poly.type
_entity_poly.pdbx_seq_one_letter_code
_entity_poly.pdbx_strand_id
1 'polypeptide(L)'
;EKFHLELENYIDLKTTSIKSKSKKARVDIYLEFGNENQKIKSAIELKFLKKKNHREPNNRYDIFKDISNLEAYKENGIDLCYFYISTDHSHYVNQETYSIDTAAFDFRDGAEYKKGTTLNYNTTKPYGDPIELNGNYKFKWTEPTENIYFMKLKI
;
A
#
# COMPACT_ATOMS: atom_id res chain seq x y z
N GLU A 1 16.47 20.72 16.76
CA GLU A 1 15.53 19.85 16.04
C GLU A 1 15.36 18.55 16.83
N LYS A 2 14.22 17.89 16.71
CA LYS A 2 13.92 16.62 17.38
C LYS A 2 13.45 15.62 16.34
N PHE A 3 13.91 14.39 16.47
CA PHE A 3 13.46 13.26 15.68
C PHE A 3 12.63 12.35 16.58
N HIS A 4 11.46 11.96 16.10
CA HIS A 4 10.52 11.11 16.80
C HIS A 4 10.13 9.95 15.89
N LEU A 5 10.10 8.75 16.46
CA LEU A 5 9.79 7.51 15.76
C LEU A 5 8.89 6.66 16.65
N GLU A 6 7.77 6.22 16.10
CA GLU A 6 6.87 5.27 16.73
C GLU A 6 6.60 4.12 15.77
N LEU A 7 6.61 2.90 16.33
CA LEU A 7 6.18 1.69 15.62
C LEU A 7 4.72 1.40 15.98
N GLU A 8 3.94 0.96 15.01
CA GLU A 8 2.53 0.56 15.20
C GLU A 8 1.67 1.66 15.84
N ASN A 9 1.76 2.89 15.30
CA ASN A 9 1.00 4.04 15.78
C ASN A 9 -0.36 4.17 15.11
N TYR A 10 -1.21 5.08 15.59
CA TYR A 10 -2.49 5.43 14.99
C TYR A 10 -2.49 6.85 14.43
N ILE A 11 -3.14 7.01 13.28
CA ILE A 11 -3.45 8.29 12.67
C ILE A 11 -4.97 8.47 12.71
N ASP A 12 -5.42 9.61 13.22
CA ASP A 12 -6.83 10.00 13.19
C ASP A 12 -7.20 10.53 11.79
N LEU A 13 -8.23 9.93 11.20
CA LEU A 13 -8.76 10.25 9.87
C LEU A 13 -10.08 11.00 9.98
N LYS A 14 -10.32 11.94 9.06
CA LYS A 14 -11.63 12.62 8.92
C LYS A 14 -12.76 11.63 8.61
N THR A 15 -12.49 10.64 7.76
CA THR A 15 -13.41 9.60 7.29
C THR A 15 -12.96 8.21 7.72
N THR A 16 -13.88 7.25 7.68
CA THR A 16 -13.58 5.85 8.01
C THR A 16 -12.67 5.24 6.95
N SER A 17 -11.56 4.63 7.35
CA SER A 17 -10.67 3.90 6.44
C SER A 17 -11.32 2.58 5.99
N ILE A 18 -11.15 2.24 4.71
CA ILE A 18 -11.54 0.94 4.14
C ILE A 18 -10.77 -0.21 4.83
N LYS A 19 -9.53 0.05 5.28
CA LYS A 19 -8.66 -0.93 5.94
C LYS A 19 -9.09 -1.22 7.37
N SER A 20 -9.18 -0.19 8.21
CA SER A 20 -9.45 -0.37 9.64
C SER A 20 -10.94 -0.39 9.98
N LYS A 21 -11.81 0.01 9.04
CA LYS A 21 -13.24 0.26 9.27
C LYS A 21 -13.49 1.22 10.45
N SER A 22 -12.52 2.10 10.71
CA SER A 22 -12.58 3.10 11.76
C SER A 22 -11.91 4.40 11.30
N LYS A 23 -12.08 5.47 12.08
CA LYS A 23 -11.32 6.71 11.91
C LYS A 23 -9.93 6.66 12.53
N LYS A 24 -9.60 5.59 13.25
CA LYS A 24 -8.28 5.37 13.87
C LYS A 24 -7.54 4.30 13.07
N ALA A 25 -6.72 4.74 12.12
CA ALA A 25 -6.01 3.84 11.24
C ALA A 25 -4.60 3.59 11.75
N ARG A 26 -4.19 2.33 11.76
CA ARG A 26 -2.87 1.91 12.26
C ARG A 26 -1.83 2.01 11.16
N VAL A 27 -0.67 2.57 11.47
CA VAL A 27 0.50 2.66 10.59
C VAL A 27 1.67 1.91 11.21
N ASP A 28 2.44 1.20 10.38
CA ASP A 28 3.56 0.38 10.86
C ASP A 28 4.70 1.25 11.42
N ILE A 29 5.03 2.37 10.76
CA ILE A 29 6.01 3.35 11.26
C ILE A 29 5.46 4.77 11.07
N TYR A 30 5.44 5.52 12.16
CA TYR A 30 5.21 6.97 12.17
C TYR A 30 6.50 7.70 12.54
N LEU A 31 6.82 8.75 11.79
CA LEU A 31 7.98 9.59 12.01
C LEU A 31 7.54 11.05 12.11
N GLU A 32 8.21 11.81 12.98
CA GLU A 32 8.11 13.26 13.01
C GLU A 32 9.50 13.85 13.15
N PHE A 33 9.82 14.85 12.34
CA PHE A 33 11.08 15.58 12.39
C PHE A 33 10.83 17.07 12.33
N GLY A 34 11.49 17.82 13.21
CA GLY A 34 11.47 19.29 13.16
C GLY A 34 11.66 19.96 14.52
N ASN A 35 11.05 21.12 14.69
CA ASN A 35 11.06 21.90 15.92
C ASN A 35 9.61 22.23 16.35
N GLU A 36 9.45 23.14 17.31
CA GLU A 36 8.12 23.50 17.85
C GLU A 36 7.23 24.22 16.84
N ASN A 37 7.82 24.92 15.86
CA ASN A 37 7.12 25.75 14.88
C ASN A 37 6.90 25.03 13.54
N GLN A 38 7.76 24.07 13.21
CA GLN A 38 7.69 23.35 11.94
C GLN A 38 8.04 21.88 12.16
N LYS A 39 7.12 21.01 11.72
CA LYS A 39 7.24 19.56 11.81
C LYS A 39 6.90 18.96 10.46
N ILE A 40 7.69 17.99 10.04
CA ILE A 40 7.40 17.11 8.92
C ILE A 40 7.04 15.75 9.48
N LYS A 41 5.88 15.23 9.08
CA LYS A 41 5.35 13.94 9.48
C LYS A 41 5.48 12.95 8.34
N SER A 42 5.86 11.72 8.66
CA SER A 42 5.89 10.63 7.69
C SER A 42 5.22 9.38 8.22
N ALA A 43 4.53 8.68 7.32
CA ALA A 43 3.93 7.39 7.55
C ALA A 43 4.55 6.38 6.59
N ILE A 44 4.95 5.23 7.12
CA ILE A 44 5.48 4.13 6.33
C ILE A 44 4.67 2.87 6.64
N GLU A 45 4.18 2.23 5.59
CA GLU A 45 3.57 0.90 5.66
C GLU A 45 4.53 -0.13 5.06
N LEU A 46 4.63 -1.27 5.72
CA LEU A 46 5.53 -2.37 5.39
C LEU A 46 4.71 -3.64 5.08
N LYS A 47 5.11 -4.35 4.01
CA LYS A 47 4.54 -5.65 3.67
C LYS A 47 5.62 -6.64 3.26
N PHE A 48 5.45 -7.89 3.69
CA PHE A 48 6.21 -9.02 3.15
C PHE A 48 5.26 -10.13 2.71
N LEU A 49 5.19 -10.37 1.41
CA LEU A 49 4.37 -11.43 0.83
C LEU A 49 5.19 -12.72 0.75
N LYS A 50 4.79 -13.76 1.49
CA LYS A 50 5.44 -15.07 1.45
C LYS A 50 4.71 -16.02 0.52
N LYS A 51 5.43 -16.68 -0.38
CA LYS A 51 4.94 -17.72 -1.30
C LYS A 51 4.19 -18.81 -0.55
N LYS A 52 4.76 -19.26 0.58
CA LYS A 52 4.20 -20.32 1.43
C LYS A 52 2.82 -20.01 2.04
N ASN A 53 2.39 -18.74 2.04
CA ASN A 53 1.11 -18.36 2.65
C ASN A 53 -0.08 -18.59 1.71
N HIS A 54 0.15 -18.82 0.41
CA HIS A 54 -0.90 -19.12 -0.59
C HIS A 54 -2.11 -18.17 -0.54
N ARG A 55 -1.85 -16.86 -0.37
CA ARG A 55 -2.89 -15.82 -0.21
C ARG A 55 -3.20 -15.03 -1.50
N GLU A 56 -2.66 -15.45 -2.64
CA GLU A 56 -3.09 -14.94 -3.94
C GLU A 56 -4.54 -15.43 -4.21
N PRO A 57 -5.44 -14.60 -4.78
CA PRO A 57 -5.27 -13.22 -5.25
C PRO A 57 -5.45 -12.15 -4.16
N ASN A 58 -5.94 -12.51 -2.97
CA ASN A 58 -6.39 -11.58 -1.93
C ASN A 58 -5.31 -10.62 -1.43
N ASN A 59 -4.05 -11.06 -1.39
CA ASN A 59 -2.94 -10.16 -1.07
C ASN A 59 -2.83 -8.98 -2.04
N ARG A 60 -3.19 -9.17 -3.32
CA ARG A 60 -3.12 -8.10 -4.32
C ARG A 60 -4.12 -6.98 -4.00
N TYR A 61 -5.34 -7.35 -3.64
CA TYR A 61 -6.32 -6.40 -3.11
C TYR A 61 -5.83 -5.70 -1.84
N ASP A 62 -5.29 -6.46 -0.89
CA ASP A 62 -4.80 -5.91 0.38
C ASP A 62 -3.70 -4.84 0.14
N ILE A 63 -2.87 -4.98 -0.90
CA ILE A 63 -1.87 -3.95 -1.30
C ILE A 63 -2.55 -2.64 -1.69
N PHE A 64 -3.55 -2.67 -2.56
CA PHE A 64 -4.25 -1.45 -2.98
C PHE A 64 -5.01 -0.79 -1.83
N LYS A 65 -5.54 -1.60 -0.91
CA LYS A 65 -6.15 -1.11 0.32
C LYS A 65 -5.14 -0.41 1.23
N ASP A 66 -3.91 -0.91 1.32
CA ASP A 66 -2.83 -0.26 2.06
C ASP A 66 -2.40 1.07 1.41
N ILE A 67 -2.32 1.11 0.07
CA ILE A 67 -2.02 2.35 -0.68
C ILE A 67 -3.12 3.39 -0.45
N SER A 68 -4.40 3.01 -0.57
CA SER A 68 -5.55 3.89 -0.29
C SER A 68 -5.49 4.47 1.12
N ASN A 69 -5.07 3.66 2.09
CA ASN A 69 -4.95 4.10 3.48
C ASN A 69 -3.80 5.11 3.67
N LEU A 70 -2.66 4.94 2.97
CA LEU A 70 -1.58 5.92 2.94
C LEU A 70 -1.99 7.24 2.25
N GLU A 71 -2.84 7.19 1.22
CA GLU A 71 -3.43 8.40 0.62
C GLU A 71 -4.29 9.14 1.65
N ALA A 72 -5.12 8.41 2.39
CA ALA A 72 -5.90 8.99 3.48
C ALA A 72 -5.00 9.64 4.55
N TYR A 73 -3.85 9.05 4.88
CA TYR A 73 -2.90 9.66 5.83
C TYR A 73 -2.40 11.02 5.32
N LYS A 74 -2.07 11.09 4.04
CA LYS A 74 -1.61 12.33 3.40
C LYS A 74 -2.67 13.43 3.45
N GLU A 75 -3.94 13.08 3.20
CA GLU A 75 -5.08 14.01 3.30
C GLU A 75 -5.40 14.45 4.74
N ASN A 76 -4.85 13.76 5.73
CA ASN A 76 -5.02 14.01 7.16
C ASN A 76 -3.74 14.54 7.83
N GLY A 77 -2.86 15.18 7.04
CA GLY A 77 -1.75 15.97 7.56
C GLY A 77 -0.46 15.20 7.77
N ILE A 78 -0.28 14.07 7.08
CA ILE A 78 1.03 13.43 6.92
C ILE A 78 1.69 13.96 5.64
N ASP A 79 2.88 14.51 5.75
CA ASP A 79 3.56 15.15 4.60
C ASP A 79 4.14 14.13 3.63
N LEU A 80 4.67 13.01 4.17
CA LEU A 80 5.39 12.00 3.41
C LEU A 80 4.83 10.60 3.70
N CYS A 81 4.21 9.97 2.71
CA CYS A 81 3.72 8.60 2.82
C CYS A 81 4.52 7.67 1.91
N TYR A 82 5.01 6.55 2.46
CA TYR A 82 5.74 5.53 1.71
C TYR A 82 5.18 4.14 1.97
N PHE A 83 5.12 3.34 0.91
CA PHE A 83 4.83 1.92 0.96
C PHE A 83 6.09 1.15 0.59
N TYR A 84 6.53 0.25 1.47
CA TYR A 84 7.59 -0.70 1.16
C TYR A 84 7.03 -2.11 1.18
N ILE A 85 7.32 -2.85 0.12
CA ILE A 85 6.92 -4.24 0.01
C ILE A 85 8.08 -5.08 -0.48
N SER A 86 8.18 -6.28 0.08
CA SER A 86 9.04 -7.33 -0.44
C SER A 86 8.28 -8.64 -0.59
N THR A 87 8.82 -9.54 -1.41
CA THR A 87 8.20 -10.83 -1.68
C THR A 87 9.25 -11.85 -2.10
N ASP A 88 9.12 -13.09 -1.64
CA ASP A 88 9.84 -14.26 -2.16
C ASP A 88 9.05 -14.96 -3.29
N HIS A 89 7.93 -14.38 -3.69
CA HIS A 89 7.00 -14.92 -4.67
C HIS A 89 7.01 -14.08 -5.95
N SER A 90 7.63 -14.61 -6.99
CA SER A 90 7.76 -13.98 -8.31
C SER A 90 6.42 -13.68 -8.99
N HIS A 91 5.34 -14.40 -8.64
CA HIS A 91 4.01 -14.21 -9.19
C HIS A 91 3.48 -12.78 -9.01
N TYR A 92 3.85 -12.08 -7.93
CA TYR A 92 3.44 -10.68 -7.75
C TYR A 92 4.24 -9.69 -8.62
N VAL A 93 5.36 -10.13 -9.20
CA VAL A 93 6.35 -9.27 -9.85
C VAL A 93 6.35 -9.46 -11.36
N ASN A 94 6.48 -10.70 -11.83
CA ASN A 94 6.75 -11.02 -13.23
C ASN A 94 5.82 -12.10 -13.82
N GLN A 95 4.68 -12.36 -13.17
CA GLN A 95 3.64 -13.21 -13.75
C GLN A 95 3.20 -12.64 -15.10
N GLU A 96 3.15 -13.47 -16.15
CA GLU A 96 2.77 -13.01 -17.49
C GLU A 96 1.32 -12.52 -17.56
N THR A 97 0.40 -13.30 -16.96
CA THR A 97 -1.03 -13.04 -16.97
C THR A 97 -1.66 -13.37 -15.62
N TYR A 98 -2.53 -12.49 -15.15
CA TYR A 98 -3.44 -12.76 -14.03
C TYR A 98 -4.79 -13.24 -14.55
N SER A 99 -5.54 -13.94 -13.70
CA SER A 99 -6.93 -14.27 -13.96
C SER A 99 -7.74 -12.99 -14.22
N ILE A 100 -8.61 -13.03 -15.23
CA ILE A 100 -9.52 -11.93 -15.62
C ILE A 100 -10.36 -11.47 -14.43
N ASP A 101 -10.73 -12.39 -13.54
CA ASP A 101 -11.61 -12.11 -12.40
C ASP A 101 -10.98 -11.17 -11.37
N THR A 102 -9.65 -11.07 -11.36
CA THR A 102 -8.89 -10.33 -10.35
C THR A 102 -7.77 -9.50 -10.94
N ALA A 103 -7.66 -9.42 -12.28
CA ALA A 103 -6.58 -8.73 -12.99
C ALA A 103 -6.51 -7.23 -12.70
N ALA A 104 -7.60 -6.62 -12.20
CA ALA A 104 -7.62 -5.20 -11.85
C ALA A 104 -6.57 -4.83 -10.78
N PHE A 105 -6.27 -5.74 -9.84
CA PHE A 105 -5.28 -5.50 -8.79
C PHE A 105 -3.87 -5.87 -9.27
N ASP A 106 -3.34 -5.08 -10.21
CA ASP A 106 -2.02 -5.30 -10.83
C ASP A 106 -0.97 -4.29 -10.32
N PHE A 107 0.06 -4.83 -9.68
CA PHE A 107 1.24 -4.09 -9.23
C PHE A 107 2.55 -4.81 -9.63
N ARG A 108 2.50 -5.58 -10.73
CA ARG A 108 3.69 -6.19 -11.34
C ARG A 108 4.70 -5.14 -11.74
N ASP A 109 5.92 -5.59 -12.04
CA ASP A 109 6.94 -4.68 -12.55
C ASP A 109 6.50 -4.03 -13.86
N GLY A 110 6.63 -2.70 -13.92
CA GLY A 110 6.22 -1.89 -15.05
C GLY A 110 4.71 -1.61 -15.14
N ALA A 111 3.88 -2.22 -14.28
CA ALA A 111 2.46 -1.92 -14.23
C ALA A 111 2.20 -0.48 -13.79
N GLU A 112 1.09 0.09 -14.28
CA GLU A 112 0.68 1.46 -13.98
C GLU A 112 -0.77 1.49 -13.53
N TYR A 113 -1.03 2.21 -12.43
CA TYR A 113 -2.35 2.59 -11.98
C TYR A 113 -2.62 4.04 -12.35
N LYS A 114 -3.76 4.30 -13.00
CA LYS A 114 -4.23 5.65 -13.30
C LYS A 114 -5.27 6.08 -12.28
N LYS A 115 -5.11 7.30 -11.74
CA LYS A 115 -6.05 7.93 -10.82
C LYS A 115 -7.49 7.76 -11.31
N GLY A 116 -8.39 7.40 -10.39
CA GLY A 116 -9.81 7.25 -10.71
C GLY A 116 -10.17 5.92 -11.37
N THR A 117 -9.20 5.02 -11.59
CA THR A 117 -9.51 3.68 -12.09
C THR A 117 -10.13 2.85 -10.98
N THR A 118 -11.36 2.39 -11.17
CA THR A 118 -12.03 1.50 -10.22
C THR A 118 -11.47 0.07 -10.31
N LEU A 119 -10.96 -0.45 -9.19
CA LEU A 119 -10.42 -1.79 -9.07
C LEU A 119 -11.46 -2.71 -8.41
N ASN A 120 -11.88 -3.75 -9.14
CA ASN A 120 -12.97 -4.63 -8.72
C ASN A 120 -12.54 -6.11 -8.76
N TYR A 121 -13.13 -6.89 -7.87
CA TYR A 121 -13.27 -8.33 -8.07
C TYR A 121 -14.44 -8.60 -9.00
N ASN A 122 -14.19 -9.30 -10.12
CA ASN A 122 -15.24 -9.70 -11.06
C ASN A 122 -15.76 -11.12 -10.72
N THR A 123 -15.88 -11.44 -9.43
CA THR A 123 -16.40 -12.72 -8.95
C THR A 123 -17.80 -12.56 -8.35
N THR A 124 -18.55 -13.66 -8.24
CA THR A 124 -19.89 -13.66 -7.64
C THR A 124 -19.88 -13.30 -6.15
N LYS A 125 -18.77 -13.57 -5.46
CA LYS A 125 -18.54 -13.22 -4.04
C LYS A 125 -17.18 -12.52 -3.93
N PRO A 126 -17.14 -11.19 -4.08
CA PRO A 126 -15.90 -10.43 -4.03
C PRO A 126 -15.27 -10.49 -2.63
N TYR A 127 -13.94 -10.52 -2.56
CA TYR A 127 -13.22 -10.53 -1.28
C TYR A 127 -13.30 -9.18 -0.55
N GLY A 128 -13.43 -8.08 -1.31
CA GLY A 128 -13.60 -6.74 -0.77
C GLY A 128 -14.30 -5.80 -1.74
N ASP A 129 -14.66 -4.63 -1.22
CA ASP A 129 -15.35 -3.58 -1.95
C ASP A 129 -14.45 -2.97 -3.05
N PRO A 130 -15.03 -2.33 -4.08
CA PRO A 130 -14.27 -1.57 -5.07
C PRO A 130 -13.27 -0.59 -4.43
N ILE A 131 -12.06 -0.50 -5.00
CA ILE A 131 -11.05 0.48 -4.59
C ILE A 131 -10.79 1.46 -5.73
N GLU A 132 -10.75 2.74 -5.41
CA GLU A 132 -10.26 3.81 -6.27
C GLU A 132 -9.18 4.59 -5.51
N LEU A 133 -8.07 4.90 -6.18
CA LEU A 133 -6.97 5.67 -5.61
C LEU A 133 -6.94 7.08 -6.24
N ASN A 134 -6.47 8.02 -5.44
CA ASN A 134 -6.40 9.44 -5.78
C ASN A 134 -5.10 9.84 -6.52
N GLY A 135 -4.10 8.96 -6.54
CA GLY A 135 -2.82 9.14 -7.24
C GLY A 135 -2.68 8.32 -8.53
N ASN A 136 -1.65 8.68 -9.31
CA ASN A 136 -1.15 7.83 -10.39
C ASN A 136 0.09 7.09 -9.88
N TYR A 137 0.18 5.79 -10.14
CA TYR A 137 1.29 4.98 -9.63
C TYR A 137 1.93 4.18 -10.75
N LYS A 138 3.26 4.14 -10.73
CA LYS A 138 4.05 3.21 -11.53
C LYS A 138 4.76 2.27 -10.57
N PHE A 139 4.50 0.98 -10.72
CA PHE A 139 5.09 -0.04 -9.88
C PHE A 139 6.42 -0.48 -10.49
N LYS A 140 7.47 -0.36 -9.69
CA LYS A 140 8.83 -0.73 -10.11
C LYS A 140 9.46 -1.60 -9.04
N TRP A 141 9.67 -2.85 -9.40
CA TRP A 141 10.39 -3.82 -8.58
C TRP A 141 11.88 -3.74 -8.88
N THR A 142 12.68 -4.07 -7.89
CA THR A 142 14.11 -4.30 -8.10
C THR A 142 14.33 -5.69 -8.71
N GLU A 143 15.49 -5.89 -9.32
CA GLU A 143 16.03 -7.23 -9.47
C GLU A 143 16.08 -7.92 -8.10
N PRO A 144 15.82 -9.24 -8.03
CA PRO A 144 15.78 -9.94 -6.77
C PRO A 144 17.20 -10.10 -6.18
N THR A 145 17.33 -9.87 -4.88
CA THR A 145 18.52 -10.21 -4.10
C THR A 145 18.17 -11.41 -3.23
N GLU A 146 18.92 -12.51 -3.33
CA GLU A 146 18.66 -13.76 -2.58
C GLU A 146 17.21 -14.28 -2.75
N ASN A 147 16.66 -14.19 -3.97
CA ASN A 147 15.27 -14.52 -4.32
C ASN A 147 14.19 -13.63 -3.69
N ILE A 148 14.57 -12.48 -3.11
CA ILE A 148 13.63 -11.50 -2.57
C ILE A 148 13.56 -10.29 -3.49
N TYR A 149 12.36 -9.97 -3.95
CA TYR A 149 12.06 -8.77 -4.71
C TYR A 149 11.66 -7.65 -3.75
N PHE A 150 11.98 -6.40 -4.10
CA PHE A 150 11.64 -5.22 -3.32
C PHE A 150 10.97 -4.15 -4.20
N MET A 151 9.99 -3.45 -3.65
CA MET A 151 9.43 -2.25 -4.24
C MET A 151 9.24 -1.19 -3.16
N LYS A 152 9.60 0.05 -3.51
CA LYS A 152 9.25 1.26 -2.77
C LYS A 152 8.30 2.09 -3.62
N LEU A 153 7.17 2.46 -3.04
CA LEU A 153 6.23 3.38 -3.65
C LEU A 153 6.09 4.64 -2.77
N LYS A 154 6.16 5.81 -3.42
CA LYS A 154 5.82 7.08 -2.78
C LYS A 154 4.38 7.42 -3.11
N ILE A 155 3.63 7.83 -2.09
CA ILE A 155 2.22 8.24 -2.18
C ILE A 155 2.12 9.76 -2.28
#